data_AF-A0A3C0SXK8-F1
#
_entry.id   AF-A0A3C0SXK8-F1
#
_cell.length_a   1.000
_cell.length_b   1.000
_cell.length_c   1.000
_cell.angle_alpha   90.00
_cell.angle_beta   90.00
_cell.angle_gamma   90.00
#
_symmetry.space_group_name_H-M   'P 1'
#
loop_
_entity.id
_entity.type
_entity.pdbx_description
1 polymer ?
#
loop_
_entity_poly.entity_id
_entity_poly.type
_entity_poly.pdbx_seq_one_letter_code
_entity_poly.pdbx_strand_id
1 'polypeptide(L)'
;MEYVVKLGKIKGEYIWHSHTEADEIFIVHKGEMKIELRSGTIELSEGEMYVVDRGLEHKPVADELCEIIMIERDDVINTGKDVNEFTKKKLDWV
;
A
#
# COMPACT_ATOMS: atom_id res chain seq x y z
N MET A 1 4.10 10.75 -16.44
CA MET A 1 3.86 10.50 -15.01
C MET A 1 2.37 10.51 -14.84
N GLU A 2 1.82 9.34 -14.57
CA GLU A 2 0.39 9.13 -14.46
C GLU A 2 0.11 8.40 -13.15
N TYR A 3 -1.07 8.66 -12.59
CA TYR A 3 -1.55 7.84 -11.48
C TYR A 3 -2.14 6.56 -12.05
N VAL A 4 -1.79 5.45 -11.41
CA VAL A 4 -2.34 4.13 -11.73
C VAL A 4 -3.21 3.67 -10.57
N VAL A 5 -4.23 2.90 -10.92
CA VAL A 5 -5.06 2.18 -9.96
C VAL A 5 -4.61 0.73 -9.98
N LYS A 6 -4.20 0.20 -8.83
CA LYS A 6 -3.76 -1.18 -8.66
C LYS A 6 -4.74 -1.92 -7.75
N LEU A 7 -5.00 -3.19 -8.08
CA LEU A 7 -5.77 -4.09 -7.23
C LEU A 7 -4.80 -5.06 -6.54
N GLY A 8 -4.91 -5.17 -5.23
CA GLY A 8 -4.06 -6.03 -4.40
C GLY A 8 -4.89 -6.98 -3.55
N LYS A 9 -4.38 -8.19 -3.35
CA LYS A 9 -4.80 -9.07 -2.26
C LYS A 9 -3.63 -9.22 -1.31
N ILE A 10 -3.81 -8.86 -0.05
CA ILE A 10 -2.77 -8.89 0.97
C ILE A 10 -3.19 -9.78 2.14
N LYS A 11 -2.21 -10.41 2.79
CA LYS A 11 -2.35 -11.14 4.05
C LYS A 11 -0.97 -11.21 4.73
N GLY A 12 -0.93 -11.02 6.03
CA GLY A 12 0.28 -10.90 6.83
C GLY A 12 0.84 -9.48 6.82
N GLU A 13 2.12 -9.37 7.20
CA GLU A 13 2.83 -8.11 7.27
C GLU A 13 3.60 -7.84 5.97
N TYR A 14 3.55 -6.60 5.51
CA TYR A 14 4.43 -6.10 4.48
C TYR A 14 5.73 -5.54 5.07
N ILE A 15 6.56 -4.90 4.25
CA ILE A 15 7.77 -4.24 4.73
C ILE A 15 7.50 -2.78 5.09
N TRP A 16 8.29 -2.24 6.02
CA TRP A 16 8.39 -0.80 6.21
C TRP A 16 8.98 -0.15 4.96
N HIS A 17 8.31 0.87 4.43
CA HIS A 17 8.79 1.60 3.27
C HIS A 17 8.22 3.03 3.23
N SER A 18 8.73 3.85 2.32
CA SER A 18 8.22 5.20 2.06
C SER A 18 8.40 5.57 0.59
N HIS A 19 7.57 6.51 0.15
CA HIS A 19 7.59 7.06 -1.21
C HIS A 19 7.92 8.55 -1.16
N THR A 20 9.17 8.93 -1.44
CA THR A 20 9.63 10.32 -1.24
C THR A 20 8.99 11.31 -2.22
N GLU A 21 8.50 10.83 -3.36
CA GLU A 21 8.04 11.65 -4.48
C GLU A 21 6.52 11.60 -4.72
N ALA A 22 5.77 10.82 -3.94
CA ALA A 22 4.36 10.56 -4.20
C ALA A 22 3.61 10.22 -2.91
N ASP A 23 2.37 10.70 -2.80
CA ASP A 23 1.40 10.15 -1.86
C ASP A 23 0.91 8.80 -2.38
N GLU A 24 0.50 7.93 -1.46
CA GLU A 24 -0.10 6.63 -1.76
C GLU A 24 -1.44 6.51 -1.05
N ILE A 25 -2.46 6.05 -1.78
CA ILE A 25 -3.82 5.92 -1.25
C ILE A 25 -4.16 4.44 -1.14
N PHE A 26 -4.64 4.02 0.02
CA PHE A 26 -5.21 2.69 0.25
C PHE A 26 -6.73 2.81 0.42
N ILE A 27 -7.47 1.94 -0.25
CA ILE A 27 -8.92 1.77 -0.09
C ILE A 27 -9.19 0.29 0.15
N VAL A 28 -9.91 -0.05 1.22
CA VAL A 28 -10.30 -1.43 1.48
C VAL A 28 -11.55 -1.76 0.67
N HIS A 29 -11.40 -2.64 -0.32
CA HIS A 29 -12.55 -3.15 -1.09
C HIS A 29 -13.29 -4.25 -0.34
N LYS A 30 -12.56 -5.12 0.38
CA LYS A 30 -13.13 -6.21 1.18
C LYS A 30 -12.17 -6.67 2.27
N GLY A 31 -12.67 -6.90 3.47
CA GLY A 31 -11.88 -7.32 4.64
C GLY A 31 -11.45 -6.13 5.50
N GLU A 32 -10.33 -6.28 6.20
CA GLU A 32 -9.79 -5.26 7.11
C GLU A 32 -8.27 -5.21 6.97
N MET A 33 -7.68 -4.03 7.12
CA MET A 33 -6.23 -3.84 7.15
C MET A 33 -5.82 -2.80 8.18
N LYS A 34 -4.53 -2.76 8.48
CA LYS A 34 -3.89 -1.75 9.30
C LYS A 34 -2.72 -1.15 8.52
N ILE A 35 -2.48 0.13 8.75
CA ILE A 35 -1.26 0.81 8.30
C ILE A 35 -0.52 1.23 9.56
N GLU A 36 0.58 0.53 9.83
CA GLU A 36 1.49 0.94 10.91
C GLU A 36 2.31 2.13 10.44
N LEU A 37 2.29 3.20 11.23
CA LEU A 37 3.13 4.38 11.10
C LEU A 37 4.06 4.44 12.31
N ARG A 38 5.15 5.22 12.22
CA ARG A 38 6.01 5.45 13.40
C ARG A 38 5.29 6.15 14.55
N SER A 39 4.22 6.89 14.27
CA SER A 39 3.42 7.64 15.25
C SER A 39 2.22 6.87 15.80
N GLY A 40 1.91 5.68 15.28
CA GLY A 40 0.72 4.91 15.66
C GLY A 40 0.19 4.06 14.52
N THR A 41 -0.99 3.48 14.72
CA THR A 41 -1.62 2.58 13.74
C THR A 41 -2.93 3.16 13.27
N ILE A 42 -3.15 3.11 11.95
CA ILE A 42 -4.44 3.41 11.33
C ILE A 42 -5.11 2.08 11.00
N GLU A 43 -6.33 1.87 11.51
CA GLU A 43 -7.15 0.70 11.17
C GLU A 43 -8.15 1.09 10.08
N LEU A 44 -8.35 0.21 9.10
CA LEU A 44 -9.26 0.41 7.98
C LEU A 44 -10.14 -0.82 7.78
N SER A 45 -11.43 -0.57 7.77
CA SER A 45 -12.49 -1.53 7.46
C SER A 45 -12.96 -1.40 6.01
N GLU A 46 -13.77 -2.35 5.55
CA GLU A 46 -14.38 -2.32 4.22
C GLU A 46 -15.05 -0.97 3.89
N GLY A 47 -14.65 -0.38 2.76
CA GLY A 47 -15.13 0.93 2.29
C GLY A 47 -14.35 2.13 2.84
N GLU A 48 -13.46 1.94 3.81
CA GLU A 48 -12.63 3.01 4.35
C GLU A 48 -11.36 3.22 3.50
N MET A 49 -10.82 4.43 3.59
CA MET A 49 -9.61 4.82 2.87
C MET A 49 -8.65 5.63 3.75
N TYR A 50 -7.37 5.55 3.41
CA TYR A 50 -6.33 6.38 4.01
C TYR A 50 -5.33 6.85 2.96
N VAL A 51 -4.82 8.07 3.15
CA VAL A 51 -3.74 8.63 2.34
C VAL A 51 -2.47 8.62 3.18
N VAL A 52 -1.46 7.92 2.70
CA VAL A 52 -0.10 8.00 3.23
C VAL A 52 0.60 9.16 2.54
N ASP A 53 0.88 10.21 3.30
CA ASP A 53 1.60 11.38 2.80
C ASP A 53 3.00 11.00 2.29
N ARG A 54 3.45 11.66 1.22
CA ARG A 54 4.79 11.48 0.65
C ARG A 54 5.89 11.54 1.72
N GLY A 55 6.81 10.60 1.63
CA GLY A 55 7.95 10.46 2.53
C GLY A 55 7.61 9.90 3.91
N LEU A 56 6.33 9.66 4.23
CA LEU A 56 5.94 9.01 5.47
C LEU A 56 6.27 7.51 5.42
N GLU A 57 7.01 7.04 6.42
CA GLU A 57 7.33 5.62 6.54
C GLU A 57 6.13 4.86 7.12
N HIS A 58 5.74 3.79 6.44
CA HIS A 58 4.56 3.01 6.79
C HIS A 58 4.76 1.53 6.49
N LYS A 59 3.94 0.68 7.09
CA LYS A 59 3.89 -0.78 6.85
C LYS A 59 2.44 -1.25 6.79
N PRO A 60 1.94 -1.65 5.61
CA PRO A 60 0.65 -2.32 5.48
C PRO A 60 0.64 -3.69 6.17
N VAL A 61 -0.42 -3.99 6.90
CA VAL A 61 -0.63 -5.26 7.59
C VAL A 61 -2.08 -5.70 7.41
N ALA A 62 -2.32 -6.98 7.16
CA ALA A 62 -3.65 -7.56 7.16
C ALA A 62 -3.65 -8.93 7.85
N ASP A 63 -4.33 -9.05 8.99
CA ASP A 63 -4.34 -10.30 9.78
C ASP A 63 -5.01 -11.44 8.98
N GLU A 64 -6.06 -11.11 8.23
CA GLU A 64 -6.74 -12.00 7.28
C GLU A 64 -6.62 -11.49 5.83
N LEU A 65 -7.12 -12.27 4.86
CA LEU A 65 -7.10 -11.87 3.46
C LEU A 65 -7.91 -10.58 3.26
N CYS A 66 -7.23 -9.53 2.80
CA CYS A 66 -7.82 -8.22 2.52
C CYS A 66 -7.62 -7.87 1.05
N GLU A 67 -8.68 -7.40 0.40
CA GLU A 67 -8.68 -6.92 -0.98
C GLU A 67 -8.64 -5.40 -0.97
N ILE A 68 -7.61 -4.81 -1.58
CA ILE A 68 -7.34 -3.38 -1.54
C ILE A 68 -7.23 -2.79 -2.94
N ILE A 69 -7.58 -1.53 -3.05
CA ILE A 69 -7.29 -0.68 -4.19
C ILE A 69 -6.22 0.30 -3.75
N MET A 70 -5.15 0.39 -4.53
CA MET A 70 -4.07 1.37 -4.33
C MET A 70 -4.11 2.38 -5.46
N ILE A 71 -3.96 3.67 -5.11
CA ILE A 71 -3.75 4.74 -6.08
C ILE A 71 -2.38 5.34 -5.79
N GLU A 72 -1.46 5.17 -6.73
CA GLU A 72 -0.07 5.60 -6.62
C GLU A 72 0.46 6.01 -8.00
N ARG A 73 1.64 6.62 -8.03
CA ARG A 73 2.30 6.96 -9.29
C ARG A 73 2.89 5.72 -9.96
N ASP A 74 2.89 5.71 -11.29
CA ASP A 74 3.38 4.61 -12.13
C ASP A 74 4.89 4.30 -11.96
N ASP A 75 5.67 5.27 -11.47
CA ASP A 75 7.11 5.14 -11.24
C ASP A 75 7.49 4.72 -9.81
N VAL A 76 6.49 4.57 -8.94
CA VAL A 76 6.69 4.10 -7.57
C VAL A 76 6.88 2.59 -7.57
N ILE A 77 7.99 2.14 -6.97
CA ILE A 77 8.18 0.74 -6.63
C ILE A 77 7.43 0.51 -5.33
N ASN A 78 6.54 -0.48 -5.31
CA ASN A 78 5.66 -0.84 -4.20
C ASN A 78 6.38 -1.19 -2.87
N THR A 79 7.71 -1.32 -2.90
CA THR A 79 8.56 -1.58 -1.74
C THR A 79 9.47 -0.38 -1.39
N GLY A 80 9.20 0.79 -1.96
CA GLY A 80 10.07 1.96 -1.84
C GLY A 80 11.37 1.78 -2.62
N LYS A 81 12.53 1.98 -1.99
CA LYS A 81 13.85 1.80 -2.65
C LYS A 81 14.43 0.40 -2.48
N ASP A 82 13.88 -0.39 -1.57
CA ASP A 82 14.41 -1.71 -1.23
C ASP A 82 13.80 -2.78 -2.14
N VAL A 83 14.67 -3.54 -2.80
CA VAL A 83 14.25 -4.63 -3.69
C VAL A 83 14.26 -5.94 -2.92
N ASN A 84 13.12 -6.62 -2.88
CA ASN A 84 12.97 -7.92 -2.21
C ASN A 84 11.96 -8.82 -2.95
N GLU A 85 11.57 -9.92 -2.31
CA GLU A 85 10.65 -10.93 -2.86
C GLU A 85 9.24 -10.40 -3.18
N PHE A 86 8.84 -9.27 -2.59
CA PHE A 86 7.56 -8.62 -2.87
C PHE A 86 7.63 -7.53 -3.95
N THR A 87 8.83 -7.19 -4.44
CA THR A 87 8.99 -6.14 -5.46
C THR A 87 8.44 -6.61 -6.80
N LYS A 88 7.48 -5.86 -7.36
CA LYS A 88 6.95 -6.12 -8.72
C LYS A 88 7.41 -5.03 -9.69
N LYS A 89 8.34 -5.38 -10.58
CA LYS A 89 8.87 -4.48 -11.63
C LYS A 89 7.94 -4.29 -12.83
N LYS A 90 6.99 -5.20 -13.00
CA LYS A 90 5.97 -5.15 -14.06
C LYS A 90 4.66 -5.60 -13.45
N LEU A 91 3.63 -4.78 -13.63
CA LEU A 91 2.26 -5.13 -13.27
C LEU A 91 1.67 -5.86 -14.47
N ASP A 92 1.26 -7.10 -14.26
CA ASP A 92 0.41 -7.78 -15.21
C ASP A 92 -0.99 -7.17 -15.10
N TRP A 93 -1.56 -6.81 -16.25
CA TRP A 93 -2.94 -6.36 -16.31
C TRP A 93 -3.84 -7.54 -15.96
N VAL A 94 -4.69 -7.36 -14.96
CA VAL A 94 -5.73 -8.32 -14.58
C VAL A 94 -7.03 -7.94 -15.29
#